data_AF-A0A348FXY1-F1
#
_entry.id   AF-A0A348FXY1-F1
#
_cell.length_a   1.000
_cell.length_b   1.000
_cell.length_c   1.000
_cell.angle_alpha   90.00
_cell.angle_beta   90.00
_cell.angle_gamma   90.00
#
_symmetry.space_group_name_H-M   'P 1'
#
loop_
_entity.id
_entity.type
_entity.pdbx_description
1 polymer ?
#
loop_
_entity_poly.entity_id
_entity_poly.type
_entity_poly.pdbx_seq_one_letter_code
_entity_poly.pdbx_strand_id
1 'polypeptide(L)'
;MKHKTQSTRLTRKLAAIRQENAASHASPPLALQHRWLASVLRGHYGYFGVPHNWRALNAFRRDIRRIWFKSLRRRSKKNRRMGWDWFEAVTARLPLPPARITHPWTQRRASRG
;
A
#
# COMPACT_ATOMS: atom_id res chain seq x y z
N MET A 1 -16.57 18.54 2.39
CA MET A 1 -15.82 18.05 3.58
C MET A 1 -14.41 17.64 3.17
N LYS A 2 -13.40 17.93 3.98
CA LYS A 2 -12.00 18.14 3.55
C LYS A 2 -11.25 16.83 3.25
N HIS A 3 -11.13 16.47 1.98
CA HIS A 3 -10.36 15.32 1.46
C HIS A 3 -8.84 15.55 1.39
N LYS A 4 -8.37 16.78 1.58
CA LYS A 4 -6.94 17.17 1.42
C LYS A 4 -6.03 16.55 2.48
N THR A 5 -6.45 16.46 3.74
CA THR A 5 -5.56 16.12 4.85
C THR A 5 -5.07 14.66 4.83
N GLN A 6 -5.91 13.74 4.34
CA GLN A 6 -5.55 12.31 4.28
C GLN A 6 -4.68 11.96 3.08
N SER A 7 -4.94 12.59 1.93
CA SER A 7 -4.08 12.45 0.75
C SER A 7 -2.66 12.92 1.06
N THR A 8 -2.51 14.04 1.78
CA THR A 8 -1.20 14.53 2.24
C THR A 8 -0.50 13.58 3.22
N ARG A 9 -1.23 12.96 4.16
CA ARG A 9 -0.65 11.95 5.09
C ARG A 9 -0.20 10.69 4.35
N LEU A 10 -0.96 10.23 3.36
CA LEU A 10 -0.60 9.08 2.52
C LEU A 10 0.62 9.39 1.65
N THR A 11 0.67 10.56 1.02
CA THR A 11 1.84 11.02 0.25
C THR A 11 3.08 11.14 1.12
N ARG A 12 2.96 11.65 2.35
CA ARG A 12 4.08 11.68 3.32
C ARG A 12 4.53 10.27 3.72
N LYS A 13 3.59 9.34 3.96
CA LYS A 13 3.91 7.93 4.20
C LYS A 13 4.62 7.30 3.00
N LEU A 14 4.15 7.55 1.79
CA LEU A 14 4.77 7.08 0.56
C LEU A 14 6.16 7.71 0.31
N ALA A 15 6.35 8.97 0.69
CA ALA A 15 7.65 9.64 0.64
C ALA A 15 8.63 9.04 1.66
N ALA A 16 8.18 8.75 2.88
CA ALA A 16 8.98 8.05 3.88
C ALA A 16 9.42 6.66 3.38
N ILE A 17 8.53 5.89 2.74
CA ILE A 17 8.88 4.62 2.07
C ILE A 17 9.99 4.84 1.05
N ARG A 18 9.85 5.87 0.21
CA ARG A 18 10.84 6.15 -0.83
C ARG A 18 12.19 6.51 -0.23
N GLN A 19 12.20 7.24 0.88
CA GLN A 19 13.41 7.71 1.56
C GLN A 19 14.10 6.58 2.32
N GLU A 20 13.36 5.78 3.09
CA GLU A 20 13.86 4.62 3.82
C GLU A 20 14.42 3.54 2.87
N ASN A 21 13.83 3.39 1.68
CA ASN A 21 14.33 2.50 0.64
C ASN A 21 15.46 3.09 -0.22
N ALA A 22 15.66 4.41 -0.22
CA ALA A 22 16.71 5.05 -1.02
C ALA A 22 18.07 5.06 -0.31
N ALA A 23 18.09 4.93 1.02
CA ALA A 23 19.24 5.30 1.82
C ALA A 23 20.39 4.27 1.86
N SER A 24 20.21 2.95 1.70
CA SER A 24 21.38 2.04 1.80
C SER A 24 21.19 0.57 1.45
N HIS A 25 22.34 -0.08 1.24
CA HIS A 25 22.62 -1.51 1.18
C HIS A 25 22.06 -2.34 2.37
N ALA A 26 21.62 -1.68 3.45
CA ALA A 26 21.01 -2.27 4.64
C ALA A 26 19.47 -2.37 4.55
N SER A 27 18.88 -2.52 3.35
CA SER A 27 17.42 -2.59 3.27
C SER A 27 16.88 -3.77 4.09
N PRO A 28 15.78 -3.61 4.85
CA PRO A 28 15.25 -4.67 5.69
C PRO A 28 14.89 -5.93 4.87
N PRO A 29 14.87 -7.11 5.51
CA PRO A 29 14.46 -8.35 4.86
C PRO A 29 13.11 -8.21 4.14
N LEU A 30 12.91 -8.92 3.03
CA LEU A 30 11.66 -8.85 2.26
C LEU A 30 10.41 -9.07 3.12
N ALA A 31 10.49 -9.96 4.11
CA ALA A 31 9.42 -10.23 5.05
C ALA A 31 9.06 -9.01 5.91
N LEU A 32 10.04 -8.23 6.36
CA LEU A 32 9.79 -7.04 7.16
C LEU A 32 9.16 -5.92 6.31
N GLN A 33 9.64 -5.75 5.07
CA GLN A 33 9.01 -4.85 4.10
C GLN A 33 7.55 -5.23 3.85
N HIS A 34 7.30 -6.52 3.61
CA HIS A 34 5.94 -7.05 3.42
C HIS A 34 5.04 -6.76 4.63
N ARG A 35 5.49 -7.08 5.86
CA ARG A 35 4.72 -6.85 7.08
C ARG A 35 4.30 -5.39 7.23
N TRP A 36 5.23 -4.48 6.96
CA TRP A 36 4.98 -3.05 7.02
C TRP A 36 3.98 -2.59 5.94
N LEU A 37 4.20 -2.99 4.68
CA LEU A 37 3.28 -2.67 3.57
C LEU A 37 1.87 -3.22 3.82
N ALA A 38 1.77 -4.43 4.37
CA ALA A 38 0.51 -5.05 4.75
C ALA A 38 -0.19 -4.29 5.89
N SER A 39 0.56 -3.72 6.84
CA SER A 39 0.00 -2.85 7.87
C SER A 39 -0.57 -1.55 7.28
N VAL A 40 0.16 -0.91 6.36
CA VAL A 40 -0.30 0.29 5.65
C VAL A 40 -1.58 0.02 4.86
N LEU A 41 -1.63 -1.08 4.10
CA LEU A 41 -2.81 -1.47 3.34
C LEU A 41 -4.01 -1.73 4.26
N ARG A 42 -3.83 -2.51 5.34
CA ARG A 42 -4.89 -2.77 6.32
C ARG A 42 -5.42 -1.50 6.98
N GLY A 43 -4.54 -0.58 7.37
CA GLY A 43 -4.96 0.71 7.92
C GLY A 43 -5.72 1.57 6.91
N HIS A 44 -5.28 1.58 5.65
CA HIS A 44 -5.99 2.28 4.57
C HIS A 44 -7.38 1.69 4.34
N TYR A 45 -7.49 0.35 4.27
CA TYR A 45 -8.76 -0.33 4.11
C TYR A 45 -9.68 -0.09 5.31
N GLY A 46 -9.17 -0.17 6.53
CA GLY A 46 -9.96 0.12 7.73
C GLY A 46 -10.54 1.53 7.78
N TYR A 47 -9.91 2.51 7.13
CA TYR A 47 -10.44 3.87 7.07
C TYR A 47 -11.34 4.10 5.85
N PHE A 48 -10.92 3.63 4.68
CA PHE A 48 -11.54 3.94 3.39
C PHE A 48 -12.41 2.82 2.82
N GLY A 49 -12.53 1.69 3.53
CA GLY A 49 -13.25 0.50 3.13
C GLY A 49 -14.76 0.64 3.16
N VAL A 50 -15.30 1.67 2.51
CA VAL A 50 -16.75 1.90 2.37
C VAL A 50 -17.27 1.35 1.04
N PRO A 51 -18.59 1.06 0.92
CA PRO A 51 -19.18 0.61 -0.33
C PRO A 51 -18.91 1.62 -1.45
N HIS A 52 -18.78 1.14 -2.70
CA HIS A 52 -18.44 1.93 -3.89
C HIS A 52 -17.01 2.52 -3.95
N ASN A 53 -16.20 2.40 -2.89
CA ASN A 53 -14.82 2.88 -2.90
C ASN A 53 -13.81 1.83 -3.41
N TRP A 54 -14.26 0.67 -3.86
CA TRP A 54 -13.42 -0.46 -4.29
C TRP A 54 -12.33 -0.04 -5.27
N ARG A 55 -12.68 0.77 -6.29
CA ARG A 55 -11.75 1.23 -7.33
C ARG A 55 -10.57 2.00 -6.74
N ALA A 56 -10.82 2.89 -5.77
CA ALA A 56 -9.76 3.67 -5.13
C ALA A 56 -8.86 2.80 -4.24
N LEU A 57 -9.45 1.84 -3.49
CA LEU A 57 -8.69 0.90 -2.65
C LEU A 57 -7.76 0.02 -3.50
N ASN A 58 -8.25 -0.42 -4.67
CA ASN A 58 -7.46 -1.23 -5.60
C ASN A 58 -6.36 -0.40 -6.30
N ALA A 59 -6.67 0.85 -6.65
CA ALA A 59 -5.67 1.79 -7.19
C ALA A 59 -4.54 2.01 -6.16
N PHE A 60 -4.89 2.24 -4.90
CA PHE A 60 -3.92 2.39 -3.81
C PHE A 60 -3.03 1.15 -3.65
N ARG A 61 -3.62 -0.05 -3.68
CA ARG A 61 -2.86 -1.31 -3.66
C ARG A 61 -1.88 -1.43 -4.83
N ARG A 62 -2.33 -1.09 -6.04
CA ARG A 62 -1.48 -1.09 -7.25
C ARG A 62 -0.31 -0.12 -7.13
N ASP A 63 -0.53 1.07 -6.58
CA ASP A 63 0.55 2.04 -6.43
C ASP A 63 1.58 1.61 -5.38
N ILE A 64 1.13 1.00 -4.28
CA ILE A 64 2.03 0.35 -3.32
C ILE A 64 2.86 -0.75 -3.99
N ARG A 65 2.24 -1.62 -4.81
CA ARG A 65 2.97 -2.65 -5.58
C ARG A 65 4.03 -2.05 -6.49
N ARG A 66 3.69 -0.98 -7.23
CA ARG A 66 4.64 -0.28 -8.12
C ARG A 66 5.82 0.32 -7.37
N ILE A 67 5.57 0.94 -6.21
CA ILE A 67 6.63 1.51 -5.37
C ILE A 67 7.53 0.42 -4.82
N TRP A 68 6.95 -0.69 -4.36
CA TRP A 68 7.73 -1.83 -3.87
C TRP A 68 8.59 -2.45 -4.98
N PHE A 69 8.01 -2.68 -6.16
CA PHE A 69 8.75 -3.16 -7.33
C PHE A 69 9.93 -2.25 -7.69
N LYS A 70 9.71 -0.93 -7.77
CA LYS A 70 10.78 0.05 -8.02
C LYS A 70 11.82 0.08 -6.91
N SER A 71 11.43 -0.17 -5.65
CA SER A 71 12.39 -0.30 -4.54
C SER A 71 13.28 -1.53 -4.72
N LEU A 72 12.68 -2.71 -4.95
CA LEU A 72 13.40 -3.97 -5.07
C LEU A 72 14.36 -4.01 -6.27
N ARG A 73 13.99 -3.36 -7.39
CA ARG A 73 14.86 -3.18 -8.56
C ARG A 73 16.05 -2.26 -8.30
N ARG A 74 15.90 -1.26 -7.42
CA ARG A 74 16.99 -0.33 -7.07
C ARG A 74 18.02 -0.98 -6.13
N ARG A 75 17.60 -1.95 -5.31
CA ARG A 75 18.43 -2.62 -4.28
C ARG A 75 19.63 -3.40 -4.84
N SER A 76 19.58 -3.89 -6.08
CA SER A 76 20.69 -4.65 -6.68
C SER A 76 20.80 -4.40 -8.17
N LYS A 77 22.04 -4.30 -8.68
CA LYS A 77 22.33 -4.26 -10.12
C LYS A 77 21.70 -5.46 -10.84
N LYS A 78 21.68 -6.65 -10.21
CA LYS A 78 21.02 -7.86 -10.74
C LYS A 78 19.51 -7.66 -10.91
N ASN A 79 18.87 -7.09 -9.90
CA ASN A 79 17.41 -6.88 -9.90
C ASN A 79 16.96 -5.78 -10.88
N ARG A 80 17.85 -4.88 -11.31
CA ARG A 80 17.50 -3.81 -12.26
C ARG A 80 16.90 -4.34 -13.57
N ARG A 81 17.30 -5.54 -13.99
CA ARG A 81 16.80 -6.19 -15.22
C ARG A 81 15.51 -6.99 -15.02
N MET A 82 15.07 -7.18 -13.78
CA MET A 82 13.89 -7.99 -13.48
C MET A 82 12.59 -7.26 -13.84
N GLY A 83 11.70 -7.99 -14.51
CA GLY A 83 10.38 -7.54 -14.91
C GLY A 83 9.29 -7.78 -13.86
N TRP A 84 8.04 -7.57 -14.26
CA TRP A 84 6.88 -7.80 -13.39
C TRP A 84 6.71 -9.27 -13.02
N ASP A 85 7.00 -10.23 -13.90
CA ASP A 85 6.83 -11.66 -13.61
C ASP A 85 7.68 -12.12 -12.42
N TRP A 86 8.91 -11.62 -12.32
CA TRP A 86 9.76 -11.84 -11.16
C TRP A 86 9.14 -11.26 -9.89
N PHE A 87 8.57 -10.05 -9.99
CA PHE A 87 7.88 -9.43 -8.86
C PHE A 87 6.62 -10.21 -8.46
N GLU A 88 5.87 -10.75 -9.43
CA GLU A 88 4.75 -11.64 -9.16
C GLU A 88 5.23 -12.88 -8.38
N ALA A 89 6.33 -13.52 -8.79
CA ALA A 89 6.92 -14.64 -8.04
C ALA A 89 7.34 -14.26 -6.62
N VAL A 90 7.89 -13.06 -6.40
CA VAL A 90 8.19 -12.55 -5.05
C VAL A 90 6.91 -12.34 -4.23
N THR A 91 5.89 -11.72 -4.82
CA THR A 91 4.63 -11.43 -4.13
C THR A 91 3.70 -12.64 -4.00
N ALA A 92 3.94 -13.72 -4.75
CA ALA A 92 3.28 -15.01 -4.53
C ALA A 92 3.68 -15.62 -3.19
N ARG A 93 4.96 -15.45 -2.78
CA ARG A 93 5.45 -15.88 -1.46
C ARG A 93 5.11 -14.90 -0.34
N LEU A 94 4.95 -13.62 -0.68
CA LEU A 94 4.66 -12.53 0.25
C LEU A 94 3.46 -11.70 -0.24
N PRO A 95 2.22 -12.26 -0.16
CA PRO A 95 1.06 -11.63 -0.75
C PRO A 95 0.65 -10.38 0.03
N LEU A 96 0.54 -9.25 -0.67
CA LEU A 96 -0.02 -8.04 -0.10
C LEU A 96 -1.55 -8.18 0.05
N PRO A 97 -2.13 -7.73 1.18
CA PRO A 97 -3.56 -7.77 1.41
C PRO A 97 -4.35 -7.25 0.20
N PRO A 98 -5.39 -7.97 -0.26
CA PRO A 98 -6.30 -7.46 -1.28
C PRO A 98 -7.09 -6.28 -0.70
N ALA A 99 -7.60 -5.41 -1.57
CA ALA A 99 -8.57 -4.40 -1.17
C ALA A 99 -9.73 -5.08 -0.41
N ARG A 100 -10.21 -4.45 0.65
CA ARG A 100 -11.33 -4.94 1.46
C ARG A 100 -12.27 -3.79 1.77
N ILE A 101 -13.56 -4.03 1.57
CA ILE A 101 -14.62 -3.21 2.15
C ILE A 101 -14.73 -3.66 3.62
N THR A 102 -14.53 -2.74 4.54
CA THR A 102 -14.51 -3.00 5.99
C THR A 102 -15.72 -2.45 6.70
N HIS A 103 -16.41 -1.48 6.10
CA HIS A 103 -17.61 -0.84 6.63
C HIS A 103 -18.79 -1.17 5.73
N PRO A 104 -19.66 -2.12 6.09
CA PRO A 104 -20.99 -2.16 5.51
C PRO A 104 -21.71 -0.84 5.86
N TRP A 105 -22.56 -0.35 4.97
CA TRP A 105 -23.18 0.97 5.03
C TRP A 105 -23.69 1.29 6.45
N THR A 106 -23.07 2.26 7.14
CA THR A 106 -23.69 2.84 8.33
C THR A 106 -24.79 3.75 7.84
N GLN A 107 -26.03 3.28 7.92
CA GLN A 107 -27.19 4.15 7.99
C GLN A 107 -26.93 5.05 9.20
N ARG A 108 -26.39 6.24 8.95
CA ARG A 108 -26.41 7.32 9.93
C ARG A 108 -27.88 7.46 10.28
N ARG A 109 -28.26 6.91 11.43
CA ARG A 109 -29.59 7.10 12.01
C ARG A 109 -29.83 8.61 11.99
N ALA A 110 -30.80 9.02 11.21
CA ALA A 110 -31.49 10.27 11.44
C ALA A 110 -32.27 10.10 12.75
N SER A 111 -31.58 10.15 13.88
CA SER A 111 -32.24 10.38 15.16
C SER A 111 -32.45 11.88 15.25
N ARG A 112 -33.59 12.33 14.71
CA ARG A 112 -34.29 13.49 15.28
C ARG A 112 -34.73 13.08 16.68
N GLY A 113 -34.46 13.95 17.65
CA GLY A 113 -34.96 13.93 19.01
C GLY A 113 -34.84 15.34 19.53
#